data_AF-A0AAX0WNS4-F1
#
_entry.id   AF-A0AAX0WNS4-F1
#
_cell.length_a   1.000
_cell.length_b   1.000
_cell.length_c   1.000
_cell.angle_alpha   90.00
_cell.angle_beta   90.00
_cell.angle_gamma   90.00
#
_symmetry.space_group_name_H-M   'P 1'
#
loop_
_entity.id
_entity.type
_entity.pdbx_description
1 polymer ?
#
loop_
_entity_poly.entity_id
_entity_poly.type
_entity_poly.pdbx_seq_one_letter_code
_entity_poly.pdbx_strand_id
1 'polypeptide(L)'
;MPRNDPPEVKMQKTLQVLGMVNLMLSPLLLIDSRLALAVGLVVNGLLISQLHDIGKKRRPGSNLLNQGRTYFSGMFFTQNSPNENIGEVDNTIRNIINGGGAIHDEVTSMFSNKGPN
;
A
#
# COMPACT_ATOMS: atom_id res chain seq x y z
N MET A 1 14.99 0.27 -14.40
CA MET A 1 15.56 1.18 -13.38
C MET A 1 14.46 1.51 -12.37
N PRO A 2 14.70 1.48 -11.05
CA PRO A 2 13.71 1.97 -10.10
C PRO A 2 13.46 3.44 -10.41
N ARG A 3 12.23 3.78 -10.79
CA ARG A 3 11.82 5.18 -10.97
C ARG A 3 11.96 5.86 -9.61
N ASN A 4 12.75 6.93 -9.54
CA ASN A 4 12.83 7.80 -8.37
C ASN A 4 11.56 8.67 -8.31
N ASP A 5 10.40 8.02 -8.23
CA ASP A 5 9.13 8.71 -8.16
C ASP A 5 9.03 9.48 -6.85
N PRO A 6 8.43 10.69 -6.88
CA PRO A 6 8.18 11.43 -5.66
C PRO A 6 7.32 10.60 -4.69
N PRO A 7 7.50 10.79 -3.38
CA PRO A 7 6.75 10.08 -2.35
C PRO A 7 5.23 10.03 -2.58
N GLU A 8 4.67 11.14 -3.04
CA GLU A 8 3.24 11.29 -3.34
C GLU A 8 2.77 10.32 -4.43
N VAL A 9 3.55 10.16 -5.50
CA VAL A 9 3.22 9.25 -6.60
C VAL A 9 3.26 7.80 -6.13
N LYS A 10 4.23 7.44 -5.28
CA LYS A 10 4.30 6.09 -4.69
C LYS A 10 3.11 5.81 -3.78
N MET A 11 2.68 6.81 -3.02
CA MET A 11 1.50 6.71 -2.17
C MET A 11 0.22 6.54 -3.01
N GLN A 12 0.04 7.33 -4.07
CA GLN A 12 -1.08 7.17 -5.00
C GLN A 12 -1.09 5.78 -5.64
N LYS A 13 0.05 5.28 -6.11
CA LYS A 13 0.19 3.92 -6.65
C LYS A 13 -0.20 2.85 -5.64
N THR A 14 0.21 3.02 -4.38
CA THR A 14 -0.16 2.12 -3.29
C THR A 14 -1.67 2.12 -3.04
N LEU A 15 -2.29 3.30 -3.02
CA LEU A 15 -3.74 3.44 -2.90
C LEU A 15 -4.48 2.81 -4.09
N GLN A 16 -3.94 2.94 -5.31
CA GLN A 16 -4.49 2.27 -6.49
C GLN A 16 -4.43 0.75 -6.38
N VAL A 17 -3.34 0.18 -5.85
CA VAL A 17 -3.23 -1.27 -5.59
C VAL A 17 -4.29 -1.71 -4.56
N LEU A 18 -4.41 -0.99 -3.44
CA LEU A 18 -5.45 -1.27 -2.43
C LEU A 18 -6.86 -1.15 -3.04
N GLY A 19 -7.12 -0.09 -3.80
CA GLY A 19 -8.39 0.16 -4.46
C GLY A 19 -8.75 -0.93 -5.46
N MET A 20 -7.78 -1.39 -6.26
CA MET A 20 -7.98 -2.45 -7.25
C MET A 20 -8.31 -3.80 -6.60
N VAL A 21 -7.65 -4.13 -5.49
CA VAL A 21 -7.98 -5.34 -4.71
C VAL A 21 -9.39 -5.26 -4.13
N ASN A 22 -9.79 -4.11 -3.58
CA ASN A 22 -11.15 -3.94 -3.07
C ASN A 22 -12.19 -3.94 -4.20
N LEU A 23 -11.87 -3.42 -5.38
CA LEU A 23 -12.72 -3.52 -6.56
C LEU A 23 -12.88 -4.97 -7.02
N MET A 24 -11.83 -5.78 -7.00
CA MET A 24 -11.90 -7.23 -7.29
C MET A 24 -12.72 -8.00 -6.25
N LEU A 25 -12.75 -7.53 -5.00
CA LEU A 25 -13.57 -8.11 -3.94
C LEU A 25 -15.01 -7.57 -3.95
N SER A 26 -15.31 -6.52 -4.69
CA SER A 26 -16.65 -5.92 -4.73
C SER A 26 -17.77 -6.85 -5.21
N PRO A 27 -17.56 -7.81 -6.14
CA PRO A 27 -18.61 -8.77 -6.51
C PRO A 27 -19.02 -9.67 -5.34
N LEU A 28 -18.11 -9.92 -4.39
CA LEU A 28 -18.39 -10.71 -3.20
C LEU A 28 -19.40 -10.01 -2.27
N LEU A 29 -19.44 -8.67 -2.28
CA LEU A 29 -20.44 -7.89 -1.55
C LEU A 29 -21.86 -8.14 -2.05
N LEU A 30 -22.02 -8.54 -3.31
CA LEU A 30 -23.32 -8.87 -3.91
C LEU A 30 -23.85 -10.24 -3.46
N ILE A 31 -22.98 -11.10 -2.92
CA ILE A 31 -23.34 -12.45 -2.45
C ILE A 31 -23.70 -12.39 -0.97
N ASP A 32 -22.76 -11.99 -0.13
CA ASP A 32 -22.94 -11.89 1.32
C ASP A 32 -21.99 -10.83 1.88
N SER A 33 -22.56 -9.77 2.45
CA SER A 33 -21.77 -8.65 2.98
C SER A 33 -20.91 -9.04 4.18
N ARG A 34 -21.32 -9.98 5.02
CA ARG A 34 -20.52 -10.42 6.19
C ARG A 34 -19.32 -11.23 5.74
N LEU A 35 -19.53 -12.15 4.80
CA LEU A 35 -18.46 -12.95 4.23
C LEU A 35 -17.50 -12.07 3.42
N ALA A 36 -18.02 -11.14 2.62
CA ALA A 36 -17.21 -10.19 1.85
C ALA A 36 -16.35 -9.30 2.75
N LEU A 37 -16.89 -8.80 3.87
CA LEU A 37 -16.11 -8.03 4.84
C LEU A 37 -15.03 -8.90 5.52
N ALA A 38 -15.36 -10.13 5.91
CA ALA A 38 -14.39 -11.05 6.51
C ALA A 38 -13.23 -11.37 5.55
N VAL A 39 -13.55 -11.75 4.31
CA VAL A 39 -12.56 -11.98 3.24
C VAL A 39 -11.78 -10.70 2.96
N GLY A 40 -12.46 -9.55 2.89
CA GLY A 40 -11.83 -8.26 2.69
C GLY A 40 -10.81 -7.90 3.76
N LEU A 41 -11.12 -8.14 5.04
CA LEU A 41 -10.18 -7.91 6.14
C LEU A 41 -8.95 -8.82 6.03
N VAL A 42 -9.15 -10.11 5.76
CA VAL A 42 -8.05 -11.08 5.60
C VAL A 42 -7.16 -10.70 4.41
N VAL A 43 -7.77 -10.43 3.25
CA VAL A 43 -7.04 -10.09 2.03
C VAL A 43 -6.28 -8.76 2.18
N ASN A 44 -6.92 -7.73 2.73
CA ASN A 44 -6.24 -6.45 2.98
C ASN A 44 -5.11 -6.61 4.01
N GLY A 45 -5.30 -7.43 5.06
CA GLY A 45 -4.25 -7.73 6.04
C GLY A 45 -3.03 -8.41 5.41
N LEU A 46 -3.25 -9.45 4.60
CA LEU A 46 -2.18 -10.13 3.86
C LEU A 46 -1.50 -9.19 2.86
N LEU A 47 -2.26 -8.36 2.16
CA LEU A 47 -1.75 -7.38 1.22
C LEU A 47 -0.82 -6.39 1.91
N ILE A 48 -1.26 -5.77 3.02
CA ILE A 48 -0.44 -4.83 3.79
C ILE A 48 0.86 -5.49 4.27
N SER A 49 0.80 -6.76 4.72
CA SER A 49 2.01 -7.52 5.11
C SER A 49 2.97 -7.71 3.93
N GLN A 50 2.47 -8.08 2.76
CA GLN A 50 3.29 -8.24 1.56
C GLN A 50 3.89 -6.91 1.08
N LEU A 51 3.12 -5.82 1.11
CA LEU A 51 3.61 -4.49 0.77
C LEU A 51 4.75 -4.07 1.71
N HIS A 52 4.61 -4.34 3.01
CA HIS A 52 5.68 -4.11 3.98
C HIS A 52 6.96 -4.88 3.61
N ASP A 53 6.85 -6.20 3.37
CA ASP A 53 8.02 -7.04 3.09
C ASP A 53 8.72 -6.66 1.77
N ILE A 54 7.95 -6.34 0.73
CA ILE A 54 8.48 -5.90 -0.57
C ILE A 54 9.17 -4.54 -0.42
N GLY A 55 8.57 -3.59 0.30
CA GLY A 55 9.16 -2.29 0.53
C GLY A 55 10.40 -2.32 1.40
N LYS A 56 10.45 -3.21 2.40
CA LYS A 56 11.63 -3.44 3.24
C LYS A 56 12.84 -3.85 2.41
N LYS A 57 12.64 -4.63 1.35
CA LYS A 57 13.70 -5.09 0.43
C LYS A 57 14.17 -4.02 -0.56
N ARG A 58 13.41 -2.93 -0.77
CA ARG A 58 13.64 -1.96 -1.86
C ARG A 58 13.95 -0.52 -1.41
N ARG A 59 14.27 -0.30 -0.14
CA ARG A 59 14.43 1.02 0.51
C ARG A 59 15.10 2.11 -0.36
N PRO A 60 14.35 3.12 -0.83
CA PRO A 60 14.88 4.40 -1.29
C PRO A 60 14.73 5.47 -0.19
N GLY A 61 15.70 6.40 -0.12
CA GLY A 61 15.93 7.31 1.00
C GLY A 61 14.96 8.50 1.17
N SER A 62 14.73 8.81 2.44
CA SER A 62 14.46 10.09 3.12
C SER A 62 13.13 10.87 3.02
N ASN A 63 12.41 11.04 1.90
CA ASN A 63 11.32 12.06 1.88
C ASN A 63 9.88 11.55 2.11
N LEU A 64 9.70 10.25 2.32
CA LEU A 64 8.39 9.60 2.39
C LEU A 64 7.65 9.73 3.75
N LEU A 65 8.37 10.07 4.81
CA LEU A 65 7.89 9.97 6.20
C LEU A 65 6.85 11.05 6.54
N ASN A 66 7.13 12.30 6.17
CA ASN A 66 6.22 13.41 6.48
C ASN A 66 4.86 13.29 5.77
N GLN A 67 4.80 12.64 4.61
CA GLN A 67 3.55 12.51 3.84
C GLN A 67 2.72 11.29 4.23
N GLY A 68 3.38 10.13 4.44
CA GLY A 68 2.70 8.93 4.92
C GLY A 68 2.09 9.13 6.30
N ARG A 69 2.76 9.91 7.15
CA ARG A 69 2.24 10.29 8.46
C ARG A 69 0.89 10.99 8.36
N THR A 70 0.71 12.01 7.51
CA THR A 70 -0.56 12.75 7.42
C THR A 70 -1.76 11.91 6.96
N TYR A 71 -1.56 11.00 6.01
CA TYR A 71 -2.66 10.17 5.47
C TYR A 71 -3.03 9.01 6.40
N PHE A 72 -2.05 8.30 6.94
CA PHE A 72 -2.30 7.16 7.82
C PHE A 72 -2.54 7.60 9.28
N SER A 73 -2.05 8.78 9.72
CA SER A 73 -2.32 9.28 11.08
C SER A 73 -3.79 9.54 11.33
N GLY A 74 -4.53 10.04 10.32
CA GLY A 74 -5.97 10.25 10.45
C GLY A 74 -6.79 8.97 10.46
N MET A 75 -6.28 7.88 9.85
CA MET A 75 -7.03 6.63 9.66
C MET A 75 -6.66 5.52 10.67
N PHE A 76 -5.42 5.50 11.18
CA PHE A 76 -4.91 4.42 12.02
C PHE A 76 -4.26 4.87 13.34
N PHE A 77 -3.88 6.15 13.50
CA PHE A 77 -3.13 6.61 14.66
C PHE A 77 -3.89 7.68 15.45
N THR A 78 -4.70 7.25 16.42
CA THR A 78 -5.14 8.12 17.51
C THR A 78 -3.91 8.68 18.23
N GLN A 79 -3.90 9.99 18.43
CA GLN A 79 -2.77 10.87 18.82
C GLN A 79 -2.11 10.58 20.19
N ASN A 80 -2.34 9.42 20.81
CA ASN A 80 -2.04 9.13 22.23
C ASN A 80 -1.05 7.97 22.45
N SER A 81 -0.01 7.80 21.62
CA SER A 81 1.08 6.85 21.92
C SER A 81 2.42 7.57 22.07
N PRO A 82 2.99 7.62 23.30
CA PRO A 82 4.22 8.34 23.58
C PRO A 82 5.45 7.63 22.98
N ASN A 83 6.08 8.33 22.04
CA ASN A 83 7.52 8.45 21.77
C ASN A 83 8.45 7.26 21.52
N GLU A 84 8.05 5.99 21.63
CA GLU A 84 8.97 4.86 21.33
C GLU A 84 8.59 4.10 20.04
N ASN A 85 7.29 4.01 19.73
CA ASN A 85 6.80 3.27 18.55
C ASN A 85 6.71 4.10 17.26
N ILE A 86 6.95 5.41 17.31
CA ILE A 86 6.73 6.31 16.15
C ILE A 86 7.70 5.96 15.01
N GLY A 87 8.96 5.67 15.31
CA GLY A 87 9.96 5.32 14.30
C GLY A 87 9.69 3.97 13.62
N GLU A 88 9.17 2.99 14.34
CA GLU A 88 8.81 1.67 13.78
C GLU A 88 7.56 1.74 12.90
N VAL A 89 6.57 2.53 13.33
CA VAL A 89 5.37 2.85 12.55
C VAL A 89 5.74 3.58 11.26
N ASP A 90 6.58 4.60 11.35
CA ASP A 90 7.06 5.40 10.22
C ASP A 90 7.80 4.53 9.19
N ASN A 91 8.65 3.61 9.68
CA ASN A 91 9.32 2.63 8.84
C ASN A 91 8.34 1.65 8.19
N THR A 92 7.31 1.23 8.93
CA THR A 92 6.27 0.32 8.44
C THR A 92 5.46 0.97 7.32
N ILE A 93 5.01 2.20 7.50
CA ILE A 93 4.29 2.98 6.49
C ILE A 93 5.17 3.19 5.25
N ARG A 94 6.44 3.58 5.43
CA ARG A 94 7.38 3.75 4.32
C ARG A 94 7.57 2.46 3.53
N ASN A 95 7.67 1.32 4.22
CA ASN A 95 7.78 0.02 3.57
C ASN A 95 6.51 -0.28 2.77
N ILE A 96 5.33 -0.13 3.35
CA ILE A 96 4.05 -0.36 2.66
C ILE A 96 3.96 0.48 1.38
N ILE A 97 4.28 1.78 1.44
CA ILE A 97 4.19 2.67 0.27
C ILE A 97 5.22 2.30 -0.81
N ASN A 98 6.45 1.96 -0.42
CA ASN A 98 7.45 1.52 -1.39
C ASN A 98 7.08 0.17 -2.03
N GLY A 99 6.49 -0.74 -1.26
CA GLY A 99 5.98 -2.01 -1.77
C GLY A 99 4.82 -1.81 -2.74
N GLY A 100 3.86 -0.94 -2.40
CA GLY A 100 2.69 -0.67 -3.23
C GLY A 100 3.07 -0.02 -4.55
N GLY A 101 3.98 0.96 -4.52
CA GLY A 101 4.56 1.54 -5.72
C GLY A 101 5.26 0.51 -6.61
N ALA A 102 5.99 -0.44 -6.01
CA ALA A 102 6.68 -1.49 -6.75
C ALA A 102 5.71 -2.48 -7.42
N ILE A 103 4.69 -2.95 -6.69
CA ILE A 103 3.65 -3.83 -7.25
C ILE A 103 2.92 -3.12 -8.39
N HIS A 104 2.52 -1.87 -8.19
CA HIS A 104 1.85 -1.09 -9.22
C HIS A 104 2.69 -1.02 -10.51
N ASP A 105 3.98 -0.70 -10.38
CA ASP A 105 4.89 -0.60 -11.51
C ASP A 105 5.09 -1.94 -12.22
N GLU A 106 5.20 -3.03 -11.45
CA GLU A 106 5.31 -4.38 -11.99
C GLU A 106 4.05 -4.76 -12.78
N VAL A 107 2.87 -4.59 -12.19
CA VAL A 107 1.58 -4.87 -12.83
C VAL A 107 1.41 -4.02 -14.10
N THR A 108 1.68 -2.71 -14.01
CA THR A 108 1.57 -1.79 -15.15
C THR A 108 2.56 -2.19 -16.25
N SER A 109 3.79 -2.58 -15.90
CA SER A 109 4.78 -3.03 -16.89
C SER A 109 4.35 -4.31 -17.59
N MET A 110 3.70 -5.25 -16.90
CA MET A 110 3.18 -6.47 -17.50
C MET A 110 2.06 -6.19 -18.51
N PHE A 111 1.19 -5.22 -18.24
CA PHE A 111 0.14 -4.81 -19.17
C PHE A 111 0.68 -3.94 -20.31
N SER A 112 1.67 -3.08 -20.05
CA SER A 112 2.28 -2.21 -21.06
C SER A 112 3.17 -2.97 -22.04
N ASN A 113 3.82 -4.07 -21.63
CA ASN A 113 4.57 -4.95 -22.52
C ASN A 113 3.68 -5.87 -23.38
N LYS A 114 2.36 -5.82 -23.18
CA LYS A 114 1.34 -6.53 -23.96
C LYS A 114 0.71 -5.63 -25.04
N GLY A 115 1.45 -4.66 -25.57
CA GLY A 115 1.07 -3.90 -26.77
C GLY A 115 1.10 -4.80 -28.02
N PRO A 116 0.22 -4.58 -29.01
CA PRO A 116 0.00 -5.53 -30.11
C PRO A 116 1.21 -5.59 -31.03
N ASN A 117 1.70 -6.81 -31.28
CA ASN A 117 2.31 -7.15 -32.56
C ASN A 117 1.18 -7.46 -33.55
#